data_AF-A0A5R9DSD2-F1
#
_entry.id   AF-A0A5R9DSD2-F1
#
_cell.length_a   1.000
_cell.length_b   1.000
_cell.length_c   1.000
_cell.angle_alpha   90.00
_cell.angle_beta   90.00
_cell.angle_gamma   90.00
#
_symmetry.space_group_name_H-M   'P 1'
#
loop_
_entity.id
_entity.type
_entity.pdbx_description
1 polymer ?
#
loop_
_entity_poly.entity_id
_entity_poly.type
_entity_poly.pdbx_seq_one_letter_code
_entity_poly.pdbx_strand_id
1 'polypeptide(L)' 'GFMVSEEETEAAWSRFFLDLRSRGLQTPTMVISDAHAGLKKAIRKVFVGTIWQRCTFHFIRNIIDVMPKKN' A
#
# COMPACT_ATOMS: atom_id res chain seq x y z
N GLY A 1 3.88 12.95 -1.92
CA GLY A 1 3.97 12.96 -3.39
C GLY A 1 2.79 12.17 -3.93
N PHE A 2 2.42 12.40 -5.19
CA PHE A 2 1.29 11.74 -5.84
C PHE A 2 1.74 11.19 -7.19
N MET A 3 1.21 10.03 -7.59
CA MET A 3 1.45 9.41 -8.88
C MET A 3 0.17 8.75 -9.35
N VAL A 4 -0.21 8.99 -10.61
CA VAL A 4 -1.36 8.34 -11.24
C VAL A 4 -0.85 7.12 -12.00
N SER A 5 -1.52 6.00 -11.84
CA SER A 5 -1.25 4.77 -12.58
C SER A 5 -2.56 4.06 -12.88
N GLU A 6 -2.63 3.39 -14.03
CA GLU A 6 -3.79 2.60 -14.45
C GLU A 6 -3.89 1.25 -13.74
N GLU A 7 -2.81 0.81 -13.08
CA GLU A 7 -2.71 -0.51 -12.48
C GLU A 7 -2.09 -0.47 -11.07
N GLU A 8 -2.56 -1.36 -10.20
CA GLU A 8 -2.01 -1.55 -8.85
C GLU A 8 -0.95 -2.67 -8.79
N THR A 9 -0.09 -2.74 -9.80
CA THR A 9 0.97 -3.74 -9.91
C THR A 9 2.17 -3.42 -9.03
N GLU A 10 2.99 -4.44 -8.73
CA GLU A 10 4.26 -4.25 -8.03
C GLU A 10 5.15 -3.22 -8.74
N ALA A 11 5.18 -3.23 -10.08
CA ALA A 11 5.99 -2.32 -10.88
C ALA A 11 5.52 -0.85 -10.75
N ALA A 12 4.21 -0.61 -10.76
CA ALA A 12 3.64 0.72 -10.53
C ALA A 12 4.01 1.26 -9.13
N TRP A 13 3.76 0.47 -8.09
CA TRP A 13 4.08 0.86 -6.72
C TRP A 13 5.58 1.02 -6.46
N SER A 14 6.42 0.17 -7.06
CA SER A 14 7.87 0.27 -6.94
C SER A 14 8.38 1.58 -7.54
N ARG A 15 7.86 1.99 -8.71
CA ARG A 15 8.21 3.29 -9.33
C ARG A 15 7.86 4.46 -8.41
N PHE A 16 6.67 4.43 -7.80
CA PHE A 16 6.26 5.46 -6.85
C PHE A 16 7.17 5.54 -5.61
N PHE A 17 7.53 4.39 -5.02
CA PHE A 17 8.41 4.38 -3.85
C PHE A 17 9.85 4.80 -4.17
N LEU A 18 10.36 4.43 -5.35
CA LEU A 18 11.67 4.88 -5.80
C LEU A 18 11.70 6.40 -6.05
N ASP A 19 10.62 6.99 -6.58
CA ASP A 19 10.48 8.46 -6.68
C ASP A 19 10.48 9.14 -5.29
N LEU A 20 9.80 8.54 -4.30
CA LEU A 20 9.86 9.07 -2.95
C LEU A 20 11.28 9.01 -2.36
N ARG A 21 12.01 7.90 -2.58
CA ARG A 21 13.40 7.75 -2.13
C ARG A 21 14.36 8.71 -2.82
N SER A 22 14.21 8.94 -4.12
CA SER A 22 15.04 9.91 -4.84
C SER A 22 14.86 11.34 -4.32
N ARG A 23 13.68 11.64 -3.77
CA ARG A 23 13.37 12.91 -3.07
C ARG A 23 13.75 12.91 -1.58
N GLY A 24 14.50 11.90 -1.12
CA GLY A 24 15.08 11.86 0.21
C GLY A 24 14.29 11.06 1.26
N LEU A 25 13.19 10.38 0.89
CA LEU A 25 12.49 9.50 1.82
C LEU A 25 13.40 8.36 2.26
N GLN A 26 13.67 8.29 3.56
CA GLN A 26 14.39 7.17 4.16
C GLN A 26 13.46 5.96 4.32
N THR A 27 14.04 4.78 4.49
CA THR A 27 13.28 3.55 4.74
C THR A 27 12.39 3.74 5.98
N PRO A 28 11.05 3.70 5.84
CA PRO A 28 10.15 3.87 6.97
C PRO A 28 10.17 2.62 7.86
N THR A 29 9.97 2.77 9.16
CA THR A 29 9.81 1.62 10.06
C THR A 29 8.54 0.84 9.77
N MET A 30 7.47 1.54 9.36
CA MET A 30 6.16 0.95 9.08
C MET A 30 5.45 1.66 7.92
N VAL A 31 4.70 0.90 7.13
CA VAL A 31 3.77 1.41 6.12
C VAL A 31 2.37 0.90 6.42
N ILE A 32 1.40 1.81 6.49
CA ILE A 32 -0.03 1.52 6.66
C ILE A 32 -0.75 1.80 5.33
N SER A 33 -1.44 0.81 4.79
CA SER A 33 -2.19 0.94 3.53
C SER A 33 -3.31 -0.09 3.40
N ASP A 34 -4.15 -0.02 2.36
CA ASP A 34 -5.01 -1.18 2.04
C ASP A 34 -4.17 -2.37 1.52
N ALA A 35 -4.78 -3.55 1.47
CA ALA A 35 -4.12 -4.84 1.30
C ALA A 35 -3.85 -5.28 -0.16
N HIS A 36 -3.67 -4.33 -1.07
CA HIS A 36 -3.36 -4.61 -2.48
C HIS A 36 -2.07 -5.42 -2.63
N ALA A 37 -2.11 -6.46 -3.46
CA ALA A 37 -1.02 -7.43 -3.58
C ALA A 37 0.26 -6.80 -4.16
N GLY A 38 0.13 -5.96 -5.20
CA GLY A 38 1.26 -5.26 -5.81
C GLY A 38 1.95 -4.30 -4.84
N LEU A 39 1.16 -3.57 -4.05
CA LEU A 39 1.65 -2.65 -3.02
C LEU A 39 2.49 -3.36 -1.96
N LYS A 40 1.98 -4.46 -1.38
CA LYS A 40 2.73 -5.25 -0.38
C LYS A 40 4.03 -5.82 -0.92
N LYS A 41 4.02 -6.29 -2.18
CA LYS A 41 5.25 -6.77 -2.85
C LYS A 41 6.25 -5.65 -3.03
N ALA A 42 5.79 -4.47 -3.48
CA ALA A 42 6.65 -3.31 -3.68
C ALA A 42 7.25 -2.78 -2.36
N ILE A 43 6.48 -2.76 -1.27
CA ILE A 43 7.00 -2.37 0.07
C ILE A 43 8.16 -3.28 0.46
N ARG A 44 7.96 -4.60 0.40
CA ARG A 44 8.99 -5.59 0.75
C ARG A 44 10.25 -5.48 -0.11
N LYS A 45 10.10 -5.04 -1.36
CA LYS A 45 11.20 -4.88 -2.32
C LYS A 45 11.98 -3.58 -2.13
N VAL A 46 11.29 -2.45 -1.98
CA VAL A 46 11.92 -1.13 -1.95
C VAL A 46 12.37 -0.72 -0.54
N PHE A 47 11.64 -1.17 0.48
CA PHE A 47 11.86 -0.81 1.88
C PHE A 47 12.10 -2.08 2.72
N VAL A 48 13.31 -2.63 2.59
CA VAL A 48 13.72 -3.83 3.34
C VAL A 48 13.71 -3.54 4.84
N GLY A 49 13.08 -4.42 5.63
CA GLY A 49 12.94 -4.27 7.08
C GLY A 49 11.71 -3.47 7.52
N THR A 50 10.97 -2.86 6.60
CA THR A 50 9.73 -2.15 6.91
C THR A 50 8.60 -3.11 7.25
N ILE A 51 7.89 -2.82 8.34
CA ILE A 51 6.67 -3.53 8.71
C ILE A 51 5.50 -3.02 7.86
N TRP A 52 4.68 -3.92 7.33
CA TRP A 52 3.42 -3.53 6.68
C TRP A 52 2.23 -3.84 7.59
N GLN A 53 1.35 -2.86 7.75
CA GLN A 53 0.08 -3.01 8.46
C GLN A 53 -1.08 -2.66 7.50
N ARG A 54 -2.14 -3.48 7.52
CA ARG A 54 -3.37 -3.14 6.84
C ARG A 54 -4.08 -1.99 7.56
N CYS A 55 -4.49 -0.97 6.81
CA CYS A 55 -5.31 0.12 7.33
C CYS A 55 -6.63 -0.44 7.91
N THR A 56 -6.89 -0.17 9.18
CA THR A 56 -8.08 -0.66 9.91
C THR A 56 -9.37 -0.08 9.34
N PHE A 57 -9.35 1.18 8.90
CA PHE A 57 -10.50 1.83 8.27
C PHE A 57 -10.91 1.12 6.97
N HIS A 58 -9.97 0.91 6.05
CA HIS A 58 -10.23 0.16 4.82
C HIS A 58 -10.65 -1.28 5.14
N PHE A 59 -10.04 -1.91 6.13
CA PHE A 59 -10.43 -3.27 6.52
C PHE A 59 -11.90 -3.35 6.98
N ILE A 60 -12.34 -2.44 7.86
CA ILE A 60 -13.73 -2.40 8.33
C ILE A 60 -14.68 -2.08 7.17
N ARG A 61 -14.33 -1.13 6.30
CA ARG A 61 -15.12 -0.82 5.12
C ARG A 61 -15.29 -2.03 4.21
N ASN A 62 -14.19 -2.73 3.89
CA ASN A 62 -14.23 -3.93 3.04
C ASN A 62 -15.08 -5.04 3.68
N ILE A 63 -15.14 -5.13 5.02
CA ILE A 63 -16.05 -6.05 5.72
C ILE A 63 -17.51 -5.61 5.56
N ILE A 64 -17.80 -4.33 5.80
CA ILE A 64 -19.17 -3.77 5.69
C ILE A 64 -19.71 -3.97 4.26
N ASP A 65 -18.87 -3.77 3.24
CA ASP A 65 -19.25 -3.87 1.83
C ASP A 65 -19.67 -5.29 1.42
N VAL A 66 -19.13 -6.33 2.07
CA VAL A 66 -19.45 -7.73 1.78
C VAL A 66 -20.45 -8.33 2.78
N MET A 67 -20.78 -7.61 3.85
CA MET A 67 -21.70 -8.09 4.87
C MET A 67 -23.13 -8.16 4.30
N PRO A 68 -23.91 -9.22 4.61
CA PRO A 68 -25.32 -9.27 4.23
C PRO A 68 -26.07 -8.05 4.75
N LYS A 69 -26.87 -7.42 3.88
CA LYS A 69 -27.77 -6.36 4.32
C LYS A 69 -28.81 -6.95 5.26
N LYS A 70 -29.10 -6.25 6.34
CA LYS A 70 -30.20 -6.62 7.24
C LYS A 70 -31.50 -6.48 6.45
N ASN A 71 -32.28 -7.56 6.37
CA ASN A 71 -33.65 -7.53 5.86
C ASN A 71 -34.54 -6.67 6.76
#